data_AF-R7GVP7-F1
#
_entry.id   AF-R7GVP7-F1
#
_cell.length_a   1.000
_cell.length_b   1.000
_cell.length_c   1.000
_cell.angle_alpha   90.00
_cell.angle_beta   90.00
_cell.angle_gamma   90.00
#
_symmetry.space_group_name_H-M   'P 1'
#
loop_
_entity.id
_entity.type
_entity.pdbx_description
1 polymer ?
#
loop_
_entity_poly.entity_id
_entity_poly.type
_entity_poly.pdbx_seq_one_letter_code
_entity_poly.pdbx_strand_id
1 'polypeptide(L)'
;MIAFTSKNHYPFIIDDIKITQNIKAGDHVYTYLNDSETIEEEETSYTFTKLTQPNTDHTYAYRVYGQRVYNDKKVTSEPSNYVTVDFSAGINKTDAAQYATEVARYTVDGVKASSNTRGIVLVKYSDGSVKKLVK
;
A
#
# COMPACT_ATOMS: atom_id res chain seq x y z
N MET A 1 -30.18 -22.02 17.90
CA MET A 1 -31.03 -20.89 18.35
C MET A 1 -30.21 -20.11 19.38
N ILE A 2 -29.89 -18.85 19.10
CA ILE A 2 -29.15 -17.97 20.03
C ILE A 2 -30.19 -17.21 20.85
N ALA A 3 -30.13 -17.29 22.18
CA ALA A 3 -31.04 -16.58 23.08
C ALA A 3 -30.22 -15.64 23.98
N PHE A 4 -30.58 -14.36 23.98
CA PHE A 4 -29.96 -13.37 24.86
C PHE A 4 -30.76 -13.28 26.15
N THR A 5 -30.07 -13.37 27.28
CA THR A 5 -30.70 -13.29 28.59
C THR A 5 -30.02 -12.23 29.44
N SER A 6 -30.81 -11.52 30.24
CA SER A 6 -30.26 -10.59 31.23
C SER A 6 -29.52 -11.37 32.34
N LYS A 7 -28.82 -10.66 33.22
CA LYS A 7 -28.20 -11.27 34.41
C LYS A 7 -29.19 -12.10 35.25
N ASN A 8 -30.48 -11.75 35.20
CA ASN A 8 -31.57 -12.43 35.91
C ASN A 8 -32.31 -13.46 35.02
N HIS A 9 -31.73 -13.87 33.91
CA HIS A 9 -32.22 -14.94 33.02
C HIS A 9 -33.53 -14.60 32.27
N TYR A 10 -33.92 -13.33 32.22
CA TYR A 10 -35.05 -12.91 31.39
C TYR A 10 -34.63 -12.80 29.92
N PRO A 11 -35.41 -13.39 28.98
CA PRO A 11 -35.12 -13.29 27.56
C PRO A 11 -35.38 -11.88 27.05
N PHE A 12 -34.53 -11.42 26.14
CA PHE A 12 -34.76 -10.20 25.38
C PHE A 12 -34.29 -10.37 23.93
N ILE A 13 -34.82 -9.51 23.05
CA ILE A 13 -34.48 -9.51 21.63
C ILE A 13 -33.59 -8.30 21.38
N ILE A 14 -32.57 -8.50 20.56
CA ILE A 14 -31.78 -7.40 20.01
C ILE A 14 -32.38 -7.06 18.65
N ASP A 15 -32.80 -5.82 18.49
CA ASP A 15 -33.43 -5.32 17.27
C ASP A 15 -32.38 -4.88 16.24
N ASP A 16 -31.52 -3.92 16.62
CA ASP A 16 -30.41 -3.44 15.79
C ASP A 16 -29.12 -3.33 16.61
N ILE A 17 -27.99 -3.72 16.00
CA ILE A 17 -26.65 -3.46 16.53
C ILE A 17 -25.89 -2.66 15.49
N LYS A 18 -25.64 -1.39 15.81
CA LYS A 18 -24.77 -0.53 15.03
C LYS A 18 -23.42 -0.34 15.71
N ILE A 19 -22.35 -0.74 15.05
CA ILE A 19 -20.98 -0.51 15.49
C ILE A 19 -20.37 0.54 14.56
N THR A 20 -19.86 1.64 15.11
CA THR A 20 -19.22 2.72 14.34
C THR A 20 -17.88 3.10 14.92
N GLN A 21 -16.98 3.54 14.05
CA GLN A 21 -15.68 4.12 14.41
C GLN A 21 -15.58 5.53 13.81
N ASN A 22 -15.13 6.49 14.62
CA ASN A 22 -14.75 7.81 14.10
C ASN A 22 -13.35 7.71 13.49
N ILE A 23 -13.22 8.01 12.20
CA ILE A 23 -11.97 7.99 11.43
C ILE A 23 -11.72 9.37 10.84
N LYS A 24 -10.51 9.89 11.00
CA LYS A 24 -10.10 11.18 10.42
C LYS A 24 -9.66 10.97 8.99
N ALA A 25 -9.66 12.05 8.20
CA ALA A 25 -9.08 12.02 6.86
C ALA A 25 -7.61 11.60 6.95
N GLY A 26 -7.23 10.55 6.22
CA GLY A 26 -5.89 9.94 6.27
C GLY A 26 -5.75 8.76 7.23
N ASP A 27 -6.74 8.48 8.08
CA ASP A 27 -6.74 7.24 8.88
C ASP A 27 -7.05 6.02 7.99
N HIS A 28 -6.43 4.89 8.33
CA HIS A 28 -6.63 3.63 7.63
C HIS A 28 -7.25 2.59 8.58
N VAL A 29 -8.23 1.85 8.06
CA VAL A 29 -8.80 0.68 8.74
C VAL A 29 -8.10 -0.56 8.18
N TYR A 30 -7.46 -1.33 9.05
CA TYR A 30 -6.72 -2.52 8.67
C TYR A 30 -7.53 -3.78 8.96
N THR A 31 -7.68 -4.64 7.95
CA THR A 31 -8.15 -6.01 8.13
C THR A 31 -6.93 -6.92 8.04
N TYR A 32 -6.64 -7.64 9.12
CA TYR A 32 -5.50 -8.57 9.13
C TYR A 32 -5.80 -9.76 8.23
N LEU A 33 -4.91 -9.99 7.25
CA LEU A 33 -4.89 -11.19 6.42
C LEU A 33 -3.85 -12.14 7.03
N ASN A 34 -4.17 -13.41 7.21
CA ASN A 34 -3.31 -14.40 7.88
C ASN A 34 -2.01 -14.76 7.12
N ASP A 35 -1.67 -14.06 6.04
CA ASP A 35 -0.57 -14.37 5.14
C ASP A 35 0.78 -13.83 5.67
N SER A 36 1.16 -14.23 6.88
CA SER A 36 2.52 -13.97 7.37
C SER A 36 3.49 -14.95 6.72
N GLU A 37 4.37 -14.45 5.86
CA GLU A 37 5.40 -15.25 5.19
C GLU A 37 6.72 -15.14 5.96
N THR A 38 7.38 -16.28 6.18
CA THR A 38 8.73 -16.30 6.78
C THR A 38 9.74 -16.28 5.66
N ILE A 39 10.66 -15.32 5.71
CA ILE A 39 11.81 -15.26 4.80
C ILE A 39 12.97 -16.03 5.41
N GLU A 40 13.79 -16.64 4.55
CA GLU A 40 15.02 -17.30 4.97
C GLU A 40 15.99 -16.29 5.60
N GLU A 41 16.88 -16.73 6.49
CA GLU A 41 17.72 -15.86 7.34
C GLU A 41 18.64 -14.90 6.53
N GLU A 42 18.95 -15.25 5.28
CA GLU A 42 19.80 -14.46 4.37
C GLU A 42 19.00 -13.59 3.38
N GLU A 43 17.68 -13.75 3.33
CA GLU A 43 16.80 -12.98 2.44
C GLU A 43 16.43 -11.65 3.13
N THR A 44 16.60 -10.55 2.41
CA THR A 44 16.17 -9.21 2.86
C THR A 44 15.03 -8.65 2.02
N SER A 45 14.52 -9.46 1.08
CA SER A 45 13.46 -9.10 0.16
C SER A 45 12.43 -10.21 0.06
N TYR A 46 11.17 -9.83 -0.16
CA TYR A 46 10.10 -10.78 -0.44
C TYR A 46 9.13 -10.17 -1.45
N THR A 47 8.67 -10.99 -2.40
CA THR A 47 7.70 -10.56 -3.41
C THR A 47 6.41 -11.34 -3.26
N PHE A 48 5.31 -10.64 -2.98
CA PHE A 48 3.98 -11.24 -2.99
C PHE A 48 3.53 -11.48 -4.45
N THR A 49 3.28 -12.74 -4.82
CA THR A 49 2.99 -13.13 -6.22
C THR A 49 1.52 -13.40 -6.52
N LYS A 50 0.66 -13.50 -5.50
CA LYS A 50 -0.76 -13.90 -5.63
C LYS A 50 -1.76 -12.83 -5.19
N LEU A 51 -1.35 -11.57 -5.23
CA LEU A 51 -2.25 -10.48 -4.90
C LEU A 51 -3.18 -10.18 -6.08
N THR A 52 -4.48 -10.15 -5.81
CA THR A 52 -5.48 -9.73 -6.81
C THR A 52 -5.60 -8.20 -6.77
N GLN A 53 -5.98 -7.55 -7.88
CA GLN A 53 -6.25 -6.12 -7.87
C GLN A 53 -7.29 -5.80 -6.77
N PRO A 54 -6.99 -4.91 -5.82
CA PRO A 54 -7.94 -4.58 -4.77
C PRO A 54 -9.11 -3.75 -5.31
N ASN A 55 -10.24 -3.77 -4.58
CA ASN A 55 -11.39 -2.90 -4.86
C ASN A 55 -11.01 -1.42 -4.75
N THR A 56 -11.80 -0.53 -5.35
CA THR A 56 -11.52 0.91 -5.48
C THR A 56 -11.12 1.63 -4.18
N ASP A 57 -11.63 1.18 -3.03
CA ASP A 57 -11.35 1.78 -1.71
C ASP A 57 -10.46 0.91 -0.80
N HIS A 58 -9.83 -0.11 -1.38
CA HIS A 58 -8.99 -1.05 -0.65
C HIS A 58 -7.59 -1.07 -1.24
N THR A 59 -6.61 -1.38 -0.39
CA THR A 59 -5.26 -1.70 -0.82
C THR A 59 -4.66 -2.71 0.14
N TYR A 60 -3.61 -3.39 -0.30
CA TYR A 60 -2.82 -4.23 0.58
C TYR A 60 -1.77 -3.38 1.29
N ALA A 61 -1.44 -3.76 2.51
CA ALA A 61 -0.31 -3.20 3.23
C ALA A 61 0.42 -4.33 3.97
N TYR A 62 1.73 -4.19 4.11
CA TYR A 62 2.55 -5.14 4.84
C TYR A 62 3.35 -4.43 5.92
N ARG A 63 3.80 -5.20 6.92
CA ARG A 63 4.76 -4.76 7.93
C ARG A 63 5.72 -5.91 8.19
N VAL A 64 6.92 -5.60 8.64
CA VAL A 64 7.98 -6.57 8.87
C VAL A 64 8.33 -6.59 10.36
N TYR A 65 8.61 -7.76 10.91
CA TYR A 65 9.14 -7.93 12.26
C TYR A 65 10.17 -9.06 12.27
N GLY A 66 11.14 -8.96 13.16
CA GLY A 66 12.09 -10.05 13.39
C GLY A 66 11.45 -11.13 14.24
N GLN A 67 11.70 -12.40 13.91
CA GLN A 67 11.30 -13.55 14.71
C GLN A 67 12.52 -14.40 15.03
N ARG A 68 12.66 -14.82 16.29
CA ARG A 68 13.63 -15.85 16.68
C ARG A 68 12.98 -16.89 17.57
N VAL A 69 13.45 -18.13 17.48
CA VAL A 69 13.10 -19.18 18.45
C VAL A 69 14.17 -19.22 19.52
N TYR A 70 13.78 -19.11 20.78
CA TYR A 70 14.67 -19.20 21.93
C TYR A 70 14.01 -20.08 22.99
N ASN A 71 14.69 -21.17 23.41
CA ASN A 71 14.16 -22.16 24.36
C ASN A 71 12.74 -22.64 24.00
N ASP A 72 12.55 -23.09 22.76
CA ASP A 72 11.26 -23.55 22.20
C ASP A 72 10.12 -22.51 22.21
N LYS A 73 10.43 -21.24 22.50
CA LYS A 73 9.47 -20.14 22.47
C LYS A 73 9.79 -19.20 21.30
N LYS A 74 8.76 -18.84 20.54
CA LYS A 74 8.85 -17.78 19.54
C LYS A 74 8.89 -16.42 20.25
N VAL A 75 9.89 -15.62 19.90
CA VAL A 75 10.03 -14.23 20.34
C VAL A 75 10.04 -13.35 19.09
N THR A 76 9.21 -12.31 19.08
CA THR A 76 9.09 -11.36 17.97
C THR A 76 9.54 -9.97 18.41
N SER A 77 10.08 -9.17 17.49
CA SER A 77 10.31 -7.74 17.71
C SER A 77 9.01 -6.94 17.63
N GLU A 78 9.08 -5.66 18.01
CA GLU A 78 8.10 -4.69 17.53
C GLU A 78 8.09 -4.66 16.00
N PRO A 79 6.91 -4.59 15.37
CA PRO A 79 6.82 -4.54 13.91
C PRO A 79 7.13 -3.14 13.37
N SER A 80 7.50 -3.09 12.10
CA SER A 80 7.58 -1.83 11.35
C SER A 80 6.21 -1.16 11.21
N ASN A 81 6.23 0.09 10.75
CA ASN A 81 5.05 0.74 10.21
C ASN A 81 4.49 -0.06 9.02
N TYR A 82 3.18 0.07 8.78
CA TYR A 82 2.56 -0.44 7.56
C TYR A 82 3.08 0.30 6.34
N VAL A 83 3.41 -0.47 5.31
CA VAL A 83 3.78 0.01 3.98
C VAL A 83 2.70 -0.42 3.01
N THR A 84 2.09 0.54 2.33
CA THR A 84 1.08 0.28 1.30
C THR A 84 1.71 -0.36 0.07
N VAL A 85 1.10 -1.42 -0.44
CA VAL A 85 1.47 -2.05 -1.70
C VAL A 85 0.93 -1.21 -2.84
N ASP A 86 1.82 -0.81 -3.74
CA ASP A 86 1.44 -0.10 -4.96
C ASP A 86 1.19 -1.10 -6.10
N PHE A 87 -0.06 -1.14 -6.58
CA PHE A 87 -0.46 -1.96 -7.73
C PHE A 87 -0.26 -1.25 -9.06
N SER A 88 0.19 -0.01 -9.05
CA SER A 88 0.40 0.72 -10.29
C SER A 88 1.71 0.30 -10.95
N ALA A 89 1.59 -0.20 -12.17
CA ALA A 89 2.72 -0.31 -13.08
C ALA A 89 3.01 1.08 -13.68
N GLY A 90 3.59 2.00 -12.90
CA GLY A 90 3.95 3.33 -13.42
C GLY A 90 4.46 4.34 -12.38
N ILE A 91 4.96 5.48 -12.88
CA ILE A 91 5.28 6.65 -12.06
C ILE A 91 3.97 7.40 -11.80
N ASN A 92 3.37 7.18 -10.63
CA ASN A 92 2.08 7.79 -10.27
C ASN A 92 2.18 9.09 -9.48
N LYS A 93 3.37 9.45 -8.99
CA LYS A 93 3.63 10.73 -8.36
C LYS A 93 4.86 11.37 -8.98
N THR A 94 4.63 12.52 -9.60
CA THR A 94 5.67 13.51 -9.77
C THR A 94 5.26 14.64 -8.85
N ASP A 95 5.87 14.72 -7.66
CA ASP A 95 5.75 15.95 -6.87
C ASP A 95 6.22 17.07 -7.79
N ALA A 96 5.29 17.95 -8.17
CA ALA A 96 5.65 19.07 -9.01
C ALA A 96 6.46 20.02 -8.14
N ALA A 97 7.80 19.91 -8.18
CA ALA A 97 8.62 20.97 -7.66
C ALA A 97 8.25 22.22 -8.45
N GLN A 98 7.70 23.19 -7.74
CA GLN A 98 6.99 24.36 -8.29
C GLN A 98 7.87 25.26 -9.18
N TYR A 99 9.16 24.93 -9.31
CA TYR A 99 10.19 25.70 -10.03
C TYR A 99 11.11 24.84 -10.91
N ALA A 100 10.76 23.58 -11.18
CA ALA A 100 11.62 22.74 -12.01
C ALA A 100 11.46 23.11 -13.50
N THR A 101 12.58 23.44 -14.15
CA THR A 101 12.62 23.75 -15.57
C THR A 101 12.87 22.47 -16.37
N GLU A 102 12.28 22.38 -17.56
CA GLU A 102 12.56 21.27 -18.46
C GLU A 102 14.02 21.33 -18.93
N VAL A 103 14.75 20.23 -18.76
CA VAL A 103 16.17 20.11 -19.15
C VAL A 103 16.32 19.24 -20.40
N ALA A 104 15.47 18.23 -20.57
CA ALA A 104 15.53 17.35 -21.73
C ALA A 104 14.22 16.59 -21.96
N ARG A 105 14.04 16.09 -23.19
CA ARG A 105 12.96 15.17 -23.56
C ARG A 105 13.55 13.91 -24.18
N TYR A 106 12.89 12.78 -23.96
CA TYR A 106 13.24 11.49 -24.53
C TYR A 106 11.98 10.74 -24.97
N THR A 107 12.11 9.95 -26.02
CA THR A 107 11.12 8.90 -26.35
C THR A 107 11.20 7.79 -25.28
N VAL A 108 10.19 6.91 -25.25
CA VAL A 108 10.19 5.75 -24.35
C VAL A 108 11.38 4.81 -24.58
N ASP A 109 11.95 4.83 -25.79
CA ASP A 109 13.13 4.04 -26.17
C ASP A 109 14.46 4.74 -25.83
N GLY A 110 14.42 5.87 -25.11
CA GLY A 110 15.61 6.59 -24.65
C GLY A 110 16.26 7.51 -25.69
N VAL A 111 15.67 7.68 -26.87
CA VAL A 111 16.18 8.62 -27.90
C VAL A 111 15.76 10.04 -27.55
N LYS A 112 16.69 11.00 -27.62
CA LYS A 112 16.42 12.42 -27.36
C LYS A 112 15.29 12.93 -28.27
N ALA A 113 14.27 13.52 -27.68
CA ALA A 113 13.06 13.99 -28.36
C ALA A 113 13.03 15.52 -28.47
N SER A 114 12.30 16.01 -29.47
CA SER A 114 12.03 17.44 -29.64
C SER A 114 10.69 17.81 -29.01
N SER A 115 10.40 19.11 -28.90
CA SER A 115 9.08 19.59 -28.45
C SER A 115 7.92 19.15 -29.37
N ASN A 116 8.21 18.78 -30.62
CA ASN A 116 7.21 18.38 -31.63
C ASN A 116 7.07 16.87 -31.82
N THR A 117 7.84 16.06 -31.09
CA THR A 117 7.71 14.60 -31.12
C THR A 117 6.29 14.19 -30.66
N ARG A 118 5.60 13.40 -31.49
CA ARG A 118 4.25 12.87 -31.20
C ARG A 118 4.34 11.58 -30.40
N GLY A 119 3.30 11.25 -29.64
CA GLY A 119 3.24 10.06 -28.81
C GLY A 119 3.70 10.29 -27.38
N ILE A 120 4.16 9.22 -26.73
CA ILE A 120 4.61 9.26 -25.34
C ILE A 120 6.05 9.79 -25.27
N VAL A 121 6.26 10.88 -24.53
CA VAL A 121 7.54 11.54 -24.33
C VAL A 121 7.83 11.65 -22.83
N LEU A 122 9.03 11.28 -22.42
CA LEU A 122 9.55 11.45 -21.06
C LEU A 122 10.24 12.82 -20.98
N VAL A 123 9.78 13.69 -20.07
CA VAL A 123 10.31 15.04 -19.85
C VAL A 123 11.11 15.05 -18.55
N LYS A 124 12.40 15.33 -18.65
CA LYS A 124 13.31 15.45 -17.51
C LYS A 124 13.39 16.89 -17.04
N TYR A 125 13.26 17.10 -15.74
CA TYR A 125 13.29 18.41 -15.11
C TYR A 125 14.57 18.63 -14.30
N SER A 126 14.85 19.89 -13.96
CA SER A 126 16.08 20.32 -13.27
C SER A 126 16.17 19.83 -11.82
N ASP A 127 15.04 19.49 -11.22
CA ASP A 127 14.94 18.87 -9.89
C ASP A 127 15.22 17.36 -9.90
N GLY A 128 15.53 16.78 -11.08
CA GLY A 128 15.76 15.35 -11.26
C GLY A 128 14.49 14.54 -11.52
N SER A 129 13.30 15.15 -11.45
CA SER A 129 12.05 14.46 -11.75
C SER A 129 11.90 14.17 -13.25
N VAL A 130 11.15 13.11 -13.56
CA VAL A 130 10.79 12.74 -14.94
C VAL A 130 9.29 12.59 -15.04
N LYS A 131 8.66 13.32 -15.97
CA LYS A 131 7.21 13.28 -16.20
C LYS A 131 6.89 12.71 -17.57
N LYS A 132 5.84 11.90 -17.64
CA LYS A 132 5.28 11.43 -18.90
C LYS A 132 4.38 12.51 -19.51
N LEU A 133 4.65 12.88 -20.75
CA LEU A 133 3.82 13.75 -21.57
C LEU A 133 3.26 12.94 -22.75
N VAL A 134 1.97 13.05 -23.00
CA VAL A 134 1.32 12.45 -24.19
C VAL A 134 0.92 13.60 -25.12
N LYS A 135 1.39 13.57 -26.36
CA LYS A 135 1.15 14.61 -27.37
C LYS A 135 0.59 14.04 -28.65
#